data_AF-A0A9D1AGK6-F1
#
_entry.id   AF-A0A9D1AGK6-F1
#
_cell.length_a   1.000
_cell.length_b   1.000
_cell.length_c   1.000
_cell.angle_alpha   90.00
_cell.angle_beta   90.00
_cell.angle_gamma   90.00
#
_symmetry.space_group_name_H-M   'P 1'
#
loop_
_entity.id
_entity.type
_entity.pdbx_description
1 polymer ?
#
loop_
_entity_poly.entity_id
_entity_poly.type
_entity_poly.pdbx_seq_one_letter_code
_entity_poly.pdbx_strand_id
1 'polypeptide(L)'
;MQENYAWEYIAERAVREAEYIIGTGATVRACANYFGISKSTVHKDVSERLKDVDAALYAGVRQVLDKNLSERHIRGGLATRDKYRGKVASCKGGCACGGDTCGTGDACANCAKGECACADTALSRSEQKL
;
A
#
# COMPACT_ATOMS: atom_id res chain seq x y z
N MET A 1 -20.32 9.97 -30.88
CA MET A 1 -19.15 10.88 -30.78
C MET A 1 -18.72 10.98 -29.31
N GLN A 2 -18.26 9.87 -28.71
CA GLN A 2 -17.72 9.80 -27.34
C GLN A 2 -16.78 8.58 -27.18
N GLU A 3 -15.82 8.39 -28.09
CA GLU A 3 -14.87 7.24 -27.98
C GLU A 3 -13.42 7.63 -27.67
N ASN A 4 -13.09 8.93 -27.61
CA ASN A 4 -11.70 9.38 -27.38
C ASN A 4 -11.38 9.82 -25.94
N TYR A 5 -12.39 10.02 -25.09
CA TYR A 5 -12.23 10.66 -23.77
C TYR A 5 -11.60 9.76 -22.69
N ALA A 6 -11.76 8.44 -22.82
CA ALA A 6 -11.25 7.50 -21.83
C ALA A 6 -9.72 7.38 -21.90
N TRP A 7 -9.15 7.44 -23.11
CA TRP A 7 -7.71 7.32 -23.30
C TRP A 7 -6.97 8.56 -22.79
N GLU A 8 -7.51 9.75 -23.03
CA GLU A 8 -6.91 11.02 -22.60
C GLU A 8 -6.91 11.17 -21.08
N TYR A 9 -8.03 10.88 -20.40
CA TYR A 9 -8.10 10.87 -18.93
C TYR A 9 -7.10 9.90 -18.29
N ILE A 10 -6.92 8.73 -18.91
CA ILE A 10 -5.99 7.71 -18.43
C ILE A 10 -4.52 8.14 -18.67
N ALA A 11 -4.23 8.77 -19.80
CA ALA A 11 -2.89 9.28 -20.12
C ALA A 11 -2.48 10.40 -19.16
N GLU A 12 -3.36 11.38 -18.92
CA GLU A 12 -3.11 12.45 -17.97
C GLU A 12 -2.84 11.92 -16.55
N ARG A 13 -3.60 10.89 -16.14
CA ARG A 13 -3.38 10.25 -14.83
C ARG A 13 -1.99 9.62 -14.75
N ALA A 14 -1.58 8.87 -15.77
CA ALA A 14 -0.28 8.20 -15.79
C ALA A 14 0.88 9.20 -15.70
N VAL A 15 0.76 10.37 -16.34
CA VAL A 15 1.76 11.45 -16.25
C VAL A 15 1.84 12.02 -14.83
N ARG A 16 0.69 12.34 -14.21
CA ARG A 16 0.65 12.85 -12.83
C ARG A 16 1.25 11.86 -11.82
N GLU A 17 0.97 10.56 -12.00
CA GLU A 17 1.56 9.49 -11.18
C GLU A 17 3.09 9.42 -11.36
N ALA A 18 3.58 9.55 -12.60
CA ALA A 18 5.01 9.52 -12.90
C ALA A 18 5.76 10.72 -12.29
N GLU A 19 5.23 11.93 -12.43
CA GLU A 19 5.78 13.15 -11.84
C GLU A 19 5.86 13.04 -10.31
N TYR A 20 4.82 12.50 -9.69
CA TYR A 20 4.80 12.28 -8.24
C TYR A 20 5.89 11.30 -7.79
N ILE A 21 6.10 10.20 -8.53
CA ILE A 21 7.16 9.21 -8.23
C ILE A 21 8.54 9.85 -8.33
N ILE A 22 8.78 10.67 -9.36
CA ILE A 22 10.07 11.35 -9.55
C ILE A 22 10.29 12.39 -8.44
N GLY A 23 9.27 13.21 -8.14
CA GLY A 23 9.38 14.29 -7.14
C GLY A 23 9.56 13.79 -5.71
N THR A 24 8.90 12.70 -5.34
CA THR A 24 8.94 12.16 -3.96
C THR A 24 9.91 10.99 -3.78
N GLY A 25 10.33 10.34 -4.86
CA GLY A 25 11.09 9.09 -4.79
C GLY A 25 10.28 7.89 -4.25
N ALA A 26 8.95 8.02 -4.19
CA ALA A 26 8.07 7.06 -3.53
C ALA A 26 7.91 5.73 -4.28
N THR A 27 7.57 4.68 -3.55
CA THR A 27 7.28 3.36 -4.15
C THR A 27 5.88 3.32 -4.76
N VAL A 28 5.63 2.37 -5.67
CA VAL A 28 4.31 2.15 -6.29
C VAL A 28 3.21 1.95 -5.24
N ARG A 29 3.50 1.29 -4.11
CA ARG A 29 2.52 1.08 -3.03
C ARG A 29 2.18 2.39 -2.31
N ALA A 30 3.16 3.27 -2.11
CA ALA A 30 2.93 4.58 -1.52
C ALA A 30 2.12 5.50 -2.45
N CYS A 31 2.40 5.45 -3.75
CA CYS A 31 1.63 6.20 -4.76
C CYS A 31 0.19 5.70 -4.83
N ALA A 32 -0.02 4.38 -4.86
CA ALA A 32 -1.34 3.76 -4.83
C ALA A 32 -2.17 4.22 -3.62
N ASN A 33 -1.56 4.29 -2.44
CA ASN A 33 -2.24 4.78 -1.23
C ASN A 33 -2.56 6.29 -1.31
N TYR A 34 -1.69 7.10 -1.91
CA TYR A 34 -1.90 8.54 -2.05
C TYR A 34 -3.04 8.86 -3.03
N PHE A 35 -3.07 8.19 -4.18
CA PHE A 35 -4.10 8.39 -5.20
C PHE A 35 -5.40 7.60 -4.93
N GLY A 36 -5.40 6.69 -3.95
CA GLY A 36 -6.55 5.82 -3.66
C GLY A 36 -6.84 4.79 -4.75
N ILE A 37 -5.82 4.40 -5.51
CA ILE A 37 -5.93 3.50 -6.66
C ILE A 37 -5.30 2.15 -6.32
N SER A 38 -5.79 1.08 -6.93
CA SER A 38 -5.18 -0.25 -6.74
C SER A 38 -3.74 -0.27 -7.28
N LYS A 39 -2.84 -0.91 -6.54
CA LYS A 39 -1.43 -1.10 -6.92
C LYS A 39 -1.27 -1.66 -8.34
N SER A 40 -2.14 -2.60 -8.74
CA SER A 40 -2.09 -3.23 -10.07
C SER A 40 -2.43 -2.24 -11.20
N THR A 41 -3.33 -1.28 -10.92
CA THR A 41 -3.64 -0.21 -11.87
C THR A 41 -2.45 0.73 -12.04
N VAL A 42 -1.84 1.21 -10.96
CA VAL A 42 -0.64 2.06 -11.02
C VAL A 42 0.51 1.36 -11.75
N HIS A 43 0.71 0.06 -11.54
CA HIS A 43 1.73 -0.69 -12.26
C HIS A 43 1.51 -0.73 -13.78
N LYS A 44 0.27 -0.93 -14.23
CA LYS A 44 -0.07 -0.92 -15.67
C LYS A 44 0.16 0.46 -16.26
N ASP A 45 -0.26 1.50 -15.54
CA ASP A 45 -0.13 2.89 -15.95
C ASP A 45 1.35 3.29 -16.14
N VAL A 46 2.21 2.92 -15.19
CA VAL A 46 3.65 3.23 -15.25
C VAL A 46 4.43 2.32 -16.22
N SER A 47 4.04 1.06 -16.37
CA SER A 47 4.84 0.08 -17.14
C SER A 47 4.47 -0.01 -18.62
N GLU A 48 3.20 0.22 -18.95
CA GLU A 48 2.67 0.13 -20.31
C GLU A 48 2.39 1.54 -20.83
N ARG A 49 1.50 2.29 -20.17
CA ARG A 49 0.96 3.54 -20.72
C ARG A 49 1.98 4.68 -20.74
N LEU A 50 2.80 4.81 -19.70
CA LEU A 50 3.81 5.86 -19.63
C LEU A 50 4.86 5.76 -20.74
N LYS A 51 5.12 4.56 -21.27
CA LYS A 51 6.05 4.38 -22.40
C LYS A 51 5.50 4.95 -23.70
N ASP A 52 4.18 4.82 -23.90
CA ASP A 52 3.48 5.29 -25.09
C ASP A 52 3.26 6.80 -25.07
N VAL A 53 3.17 7.39 -23.88
CA VAL A 53 3.03 8.84 -23.69
C VAL A 53 4.39 9.54 -23.70
N ASP A 54 5.29 9.18 -22.77
CA ASP A 54 6.56 9.88 -22.57
C ASP A 54 7.69 8.95 -22.11
N ALA A 55 8.54 8.54 -23.05
CA ALA A 55 9.69 7.68 -22.79
C ALA A 55 10.73 8.30 -21.83
N ALA A 56 10.86 9.64 -21.81
CA ALA A 56 11.81 10.34 -20.93
C ALA A 56 11.40 10.24 -19.45
N LEU A 57 10.11 10.48 -19.16
CA LEU A 57 9.57 10.33 -17.80
C LEU A 57 9.63 8.88 -17.34
N TYR A 58 9.35 7.93 -18.23
CA TYR A 58 9.49 6.51 -17.94
C TYR A 58 10.90 6.14 -17.46
N ALA A 59 11.95 6.64 -18.12
CA ALA A 59 13.32 6.37 -17.71
C ALA A 59 13.63 6.90 -16.29
N GLY A 60 13.14 8.11 -15.97
CA GLY A 60 13.29 8.69 -14.63
C GLY A 60 12.58 7.87 -13.55
N VAL A 61 11.32 7.51 -13.79
CA VAL A 61 10.55 6.64 -12.88
C VAL A 61 11.23 5.29 -12.70
N ARG A 62 11.73 4.69 -13.78
CA ARG A 62 12.40 3.40 -13.73
C ARG A 62 13.65 3.42 -12.84
N GLN A 63 14.48 4.45 -12.96
CA GLN A 63 15.66 4.61 -12.10
C GLN A 63 15.29 4.72 -10.60
N VAL A 64 14.23 5.46 -10.27
CA VAL A 64 13.75 5.59 -8.88
C VAL A 64 13.24 4.25 -8.35
N LEU A 65 12.51 3.51 -9.17
CA LEU A 65 12.01 2.18 -8.80
C LEU A 65 13.15 1.17 -8.63
N ASP A 66 14.17 1.21 -9.48
CA ASP A 66 15.32 0.31 -9.41
C ASP A 66 16.16 0.59 -8.14
N LYS A 67 16.33 1.87 -7.76
CA LYS A 67 16.93 2.24 -6.46
C LYS A 67 16.14 1.69 -5.27
N ASN A 68 14.81 1.79 -5.30
CA ASN A 68 13.97 1.25 -4.24
C ASN A 68 14.02 -0.29 -4.19
N LEU A 69 14.13 -0.95 -5.34
CA LEU A 69 14.22 -2.40 -5.42
C LEU A 69 15.55 -2.90 -4.85
N SER A 70 16.65 -2.23 -5.17
CA SER A 70 17.96 -2.55 -4.62
C SER A 70 17.95 -2.33 -3.11
N GLU A 71 17.45 -1.22 -2.58
CA GLU A 71 17.41 -0.98 -1.13
C GLU A 71 16.49 -1.94 -0.34
N ARG A 72 15.50 -2.54 -0.99
CA ARG A 72 14.52 -3.42 -0.33
C ARG A 72 15.17 -4.54 0.46
N HIS A 73 16.27 -5.13 -0.04
CA HIS A 73 16.96 -6.21 0.64
C HIS A 73 17.61 -5.76 1.97
N ILE A 74 18.12 -4.53 2.03
CA ILE A 74 18.70 -3.94 3.25
C ILE A 74 17.57 -3.72 4.25
N ARG A 75 16.43 -3.15 3.82
CA ARG A 75 15.25 -2.99 4.68
C ARG A 75 14.72 -4.34 5.18
N GLY A 76 14.68 -5.37 4.34
CA GLY A 76 14.24 -6.72 4.69
C GLY A 76 15.18 -7.44 5.68
N GLY A 77 16.49 -7.24 5.54
CA GLY A 77 17.49 -7.75 6.49
C GLY A 77 17.36 -7.11 7.86
N LEU A 78 17.15 -5.79 7.91
CA LEU A 78 16.86 -5.05 9.14
C LEU A 78 15.56 -5.54 9.79
N ALA A 79 14.49 -5.71 9.01
CA ALA A 79 13.21 -6.21 9.51
C ALA A 79 13.32 -7.61 10.13
N THR A 80 14.05 -8.52 9.48
CA THR A 80 14.31 -9.86 10.03
C THR A 80 15.10 -9.76 11.33
N ARG A 81 16.20 -9.00 11.34
CA ARG A 81 17.02 -8.78 12.53
C ARG A 81 16.20 -8.22 13.70
N ASP A 82 15.34 -7.25 13.43
CA ASP A 82 14.55 -6.57 14.46
C ASP A 82 13.39 -7.45 14.98
N LYS A 83 12.84 -8.34 14.13
CA LYS A 83 11.89 -9.41 14.54
C LYS A 83 12.52 -10.35 15.58
N TYR A 84 13.73 -10.82 15.35
CA TYR A 84 14.42 -11.73 16.28
C TYR A 84 14.99 -11.03 17.53
N ARG A 85 15.26 -9.71 17.44
CA ARG A 85 15.62 -8.88 18.61
C ARG A 85 14.42 -8.46 19.46
N GLY A 86 13.20 -8.90 19.13
CA GLY A 86 11.99 -8.61 19.89
C GLY A 86 11.53 -7.15 19.83
N LYS A 87 12.06 -6.34 18.90
CA LYS A 87 11.72 -4.91 18.76
C LYS A 87 10.44 -4.67 17.95
N VAL A 88 9.91 -5.71 17.32
CA VAL A 88 8.67 -5.66 16.54
C VAL A 88 7.63 -6.48 17.28
N ALA A 89 6.56 -5.82 17.75
CA ALA A 89 5.45 -6.47 18.43
C ALA A 89 4.86 -7.54 17.51
N SER A 90 5.01 -8.80 17.88
CA SER A 90 4.37 -9.90 17.17
C SER A 90 2.88 -9.88 17.51
N CYS A 91 2.03 -9.65 16.51
CA CYS A 91 0.61 -9.97 16.63
C CYS A 91 0.52 -11.50 16.80
N LYS A 92 0.41 -11.98 18.04
CA LYS A 92 0.21 -13.39 18.34
C LYS A 92 -1.21 -13.78 17.93
N GLY A 93 -1.39 -14.15 16.66
CA GLY A 93 -2.43 -15.07 16.18
C GLY A 93 -3.90 -14.62 16.25
N GLY A 94 -4.62 -14.83 15.15
CA GLY A 94 -6.07 -15.10 15.16
C GLY A 94 -6.99 -13.93 15.47
N CYS A 95 -6.96 -12.86 14.66
CA CYS A 95 -8.11 -11.94 14.62
C CYS A 95 -9.20 -12.55 13.73
N ALA A 96 -10.33 -12.91 14.32
CA ALA A 96 -11.52 -13.44 13.63
C ALA A 96 -12.31 -12.35 12.90
N CYS A 97 -11.66 -11.51 12.09
CA CYS A 97 -12.35 -10.62 11.17
C CYS A 97 -12.71 -11.43 9.91
N GLY A 98 -13.98 -11.82 9.79
CA GLY A 98 -14.52 -12.42 8.57
C GLY A 98 -14.43 -11.42 7.41
N GLY A 99 -13.49 -11.66 6.50
CA GLY A 99 -13.21 -10.81 5.34
C GLY A 99 -11.76 -10.99 4.91
N ASP A 100 -11.57 -11.69 3.80
CA ASP A 100 -10.28 -12.15 3.31
C ASP A 100 -9.24 -11.04 3.14
N THR A 101 -8.22 -11.05 4.02
CA THR A 101 -6.77 -10.91 3.71
C THR A 101 -5.95 -10.49 4.94
N CYS A 102 -6.12 -11.13 6.10
CA CYS A 102 -5.07 -11.11 7.15
C CYS A 102 -3.99 -12.18 6.83
N GLY A 103 -3.38 -12.09 5.64
CA GLY A 103 -2.46 -13.10 5.11
C GLY A 103 -0.99 -12.66 5.01
N THR A 104 -0.66 -11.37 5.17
CA THR A 104 0.73 -10.94 4.99
C THR A 104 1.11 -9.80 5.93
N GLY A 105 1.56 -10.16 7.14
CA GLY A 105 2.64 -9.46 7.85
C GLY A 105 2.46 -8.02 8.34
N ASP A 106 1.37 -7.33 8.03
CA ASP A 106 1.08 -5.99 8.52
C ASP A 106 0.12 -6.07 9.71
N ALA A 107 0.50 -5.45 10.85
CA ALA A 107 -0.39 -5.30 12.00
C ALA A 107 -1.64 -4.51 11.57
N CYS A 108 -2.83 -5.02 11.91
CA CYS A 108 -4.08 -4.28 11.74
C CYS A 108 -3.94 -2.92 12.46
N ALA A 109 -4.17 -1.82 11.73
CA ALA A 109 -4.01 -0.45 12.25
C ALA A 109 -4.85 -0.20 13.53
N ASN A 110 -5.98 -0.90 13.68
CA ASN A 110 -6.83 -0.82 14.88
C ASN A 110 -6.29 -1.62 16.07
N CYS A 111 -5.47 -2.66 15.84
CA CYS A 111 -4.87 -3.43 16.93
C CYS A 111 -3.71 -2.67 17.61
N ALA A 112 -3.02 -1.78 16.88
CA ALA A 112 -1.95 -0.95 17.44
C ALA A 112 -2.47 0.17 18.37
N LYS A 113 -3.74 0.56 18.21
CA LYS A 113 -4.39 1.61 19.00
C LYS A 113 -5.23 1.07 20.16
N GLY A 114 -5.33 -0.25 20.32
CA GLY A 114 -6.22 -0.86 21.32
C GLY A 114 -7.72 -0.70 21.01
N GLU A 115 -8.07 -0.36 19.77
CA GLU A 115 -9.45 -0.11 19.30
C GLU A 115 -10.09 -1.40 18.72
N CYS A 116 -9.43 -2.56 18.84
CA CYS A 116 -10.10 -3.83 18.56
C CYS A 116 -11.21 -4.03 19.60
N ALA A 117 -12.39 -4.46 19.17
CA ALA A 117 -13.48 -4.85 20.07
C ALA A 117 -13.18 -6.14 20.88
N CYS A 118 -11.91 -6.53 20.98
CA CYS A 118 -11.47 -7.80 21.54
C CYS A 118 -11.10 -7.75 23.03
N ALA A 119 -11.14 -6.57 23.68
CA ALA A 119 -10.72 -6.40 25.06
C ALA A 119 -11.85 -6.24 26.10
N ASP A 120 -13.07 -5.78 25.76
CA ASP A 120 -14.07 -5.41 26.78
C ASP A 120 -15.51 -5.80 26.44
N THR A 121 -15.84 -7.10 26.50
CA THR A 121 -17.24 -7.51 26.75
C THR A 121 -17.30 -8.69 27.69
N ALA A 122 -16.63 -8.53 28.83
CA ALA A 122 -16.85 -9.32 30.02
C ALA A 122 -17.38 -8.40 31.14
N LEU A 123 -18.50 -7.70 30.92
CA LEU A 123 -19.36 -7.16 31.98
C LEU A 123 -20.78 -6.86 31.44
N SER A 124 -21.77 -7.38 32.19
CA SER A 124 -23.20 -7.03 32.26
C SER A 124 -24.09 -7.20 31.01
N ARG A 125 -24.51 -8.44 30.73
CA ARG A 125 -25.69 -8.79 29.91
C ARG A 125 -26.99 -8.86 30.72
N SER A 126 -27.09 -8.14 31.85
CA SER A 126 -28.19 -8.25 32.83
C SER A 126 -29.02 -6.97 33.02
N GLU A 127 -28.75 -5.87 32.32
CA GLU A 127 -29.47 -4.59 32.56
C GLU A 127 -30.13 -4.02 31.29
N GLN A 128 -30.84 -4.85 30.54
CA GLN A 128 -31.83 -4.38 29.57
C GLN A 128 -33.16 -5.08 29.79
N LYS A 129 -33.73 -4.86 30.97
CA LYS A 129 -35.15 -5.07 31.22
C LYS A 129 -35.64 -3.99 32.19
N LEU A 130 -36.09 -2.86 31.62
CA LEU A 130 -37.29 -2.15 32.06
C LEU A 130 -37.85 -1.39 30.86
#